data_AF-A0A101WU64-F1
#
_entry.id   AF-A0A101WU64-F1
#
_cell.length_a   1.000
_cell.length_b   1.000
_cell.length_c   1.000
_cell.angle_alpha   90.00
_cell.angle_beta   90.00
_cell.angle_gamma   90.00
#
_symmetry.space_group_name_H-M   'P 1'
#
loop_
_entity.id
_entity.type
_entity.pdbx_description
1 polymer ?
#
loop_
_entity_poly.entity_id
_entity_poly.type
_entity_poly.pdbx_seq_one_letter_code
_entity_poly.pdbx_strand_id
1 'polypeptide(L)'
;MDHKEHIKTARFYLEEAYKLLERGDPYDAAEKAWAAVKHATIALTTAFLKEAAPPRGAPWRTFVKNALVKAGLNEDEASSWASYYIDVRDRLHGGCFYGLTYEETEHRPLIEKAKDYIDLIEKLLKQRQGE
;
A
#
# COMPACT_ATOMS: atom_id res chain seq x y z
N MET A 1 -10.55 12.79 5.95
CA MET A 1 -10.83 11.88 4.84
C MET A 1 -11.28 10.55 5.44
N ASP A 2 -12.44 10.07 5.05
CA ASP A 2 -12.98 8.78 5.50
C ASP A 2 -12.17 7.61 4.91
N HIS A 3 -12.21 6.43 5.56
CA HIS A 3 -11.55 5.22 5.04
C HIS A 3 -12.03 4.90 3.61
N LYS A 4 -13.31 5.12 3.30
CA LYS A 4 -13.85 4.91 1.94
C LYS A 4 -13.24 5.86 0.92
N GLU A 5 -13.01 7.12 1.29
CA GLU A 5 -12.37 8.10 0.43
C GLU A 5 -10.90 7.74 0.17
N HIS A 6 -10.19 7.26 1.19
CA HIS A 6 -8.84 6.73 1.01
C HIS A 6 -8.80 5.53 0.05
N ILE A 7 -9.73 4.58 0.15
CA ILE A 7 -9.78 3.44 -0.78
C ILE A 7 -10.12 3.90 -2.21
N LYS A 8 -11.08 4.82 -2.38
CA LYS A 8 -11.37 5.41 -3.70
C LYS A 8 -10.14 6.08 -4.31
N THR A 9 -9.41 6.83 -3.49
CA THR A 9 -8.16 7.49 -3.90
C THR A 9 -7.08 6.47 -4.26
N ALA A 10 -6.95 5.39 -3.48
CA ALA A 10 -6.01 4.32 -3.77
C ALA A 10 -6.30 3.65 -5.13
N ARG A 11 -7.56 3.37 -5.43
CA ARG A 11 -7.99 2.82 -6.73
C ARG A 11 -7.67 3.75 -7.89
N PHE A 12 -7.98 5.04 -7.73
CA PHE A 12 -7.66 6.05 -8.73
C PHE A 12 -6.16 6.08 -9.03
N TYR A 13 -5.31 6.13 -8.00
CA TYR A 13 -3.86 6.13 -8.22
C TYR A 13 -3.35 4.85 -8.85
N LEU A 14 -3.88 3.68 -8.47
CA LEU A 14 -3.48 2.43 -9.09
C LEU A 14 -3.85 2.38 -10.58
N GLU A 15 -5.03 2.88 -10.96
CA GLU A 15 -5.43 2.98 -12.37
C GLU A 15 -4.48 3.90 -13.15
N GLU A 16 -4.12 5.05 -12.58
CA GLU A 16 -3.14 5.95 -13.20
C GLU A 16 -1.75 5.32 -13.31
N ALA A 17 -1.33 4.53 -12.30
CA ALA A 17 -0.07 3.80 -12.35
C ALA A 17 -0.01 2.85 -13.56
N TYR A 18 -1.11 2.12 -13.83
CA TYR A 18 -1.17 1.22 -14.99
C TYR A 18 -1.15 1.97 -16.32
N LYS A 19 -1.87 3.09 -16.43
CA LYS A 19 -1.82 3.93 -17.65
C LYS A 19 -0.42 4.46 -17.93
N LEU A 20 0.34 4.81 -16.88
CA LEU A 20 1.72 5.29 -17.00
C LEU A 20 2.66 4.17 -17.43
N LEU A 21 2.53 2.97 -16.85
CA LEU A 21 3.28 1.79 -17.30
C LEU A 21 3.03 1.48 -18.78
N GLU A 22 1.78 1.50 -19.24
CA GLU A 22 1.43 1.26 -20.64
C GLU A 22 2.05 2.29 -21.60
N ARG A 23 2.28 3.52 -21.12
CA ARG A 23 2.90 4.61 -21.89
C ARG A 23 4.42 4.61 -21.81
N GLY A 24 5.02 3.66 -21.09
CA GLY A 24 6.47 3.57 -20.91
C GLY A 24 7.03 4.60 -19.92
N ASP A 25 6.22 5.05 -18.96
CA ASP A 25 6.64 5.94 -17.86
C ASP A 25 6.66 5.19 -16.51
N PRO A 26 7.70 4.39 -16.24
CA PRO A 26 7.75 3.57 -15.04
C PRO A 26 7.99 4.38 -13.76
N TYR A 27 8.61 5.56 -13.86
CA TYR A 27 8.96 6.38 -12.70
C TYR A 27 7.73 7.01 -12.07
N ASP A 28 6.90 7.67 -12.88
CA ASP A 28 5.65 8.21 -12.39
C ASP A 28 4.68 7.08 -12.02
N ALA A 29 4.70 5.95 -12.75
CA ALA A 29 3.92 4.78 -12.37
C ALA A 29 4.28 4.25 -10.97
N ALA A 30 5.58 4.18 -10.66
CA ALA A 30 6.06 3.77 -9.34
C ALA A 30 5.55 4.69 -8.24
N GLU A 31 5.56 6.01 -8.46
CA GLU A 31 5.02 6.97 -7.51
C GLU A 31 3.50 6.83 -7.33
N LYS A 32 2.75 6.62 -8.42
CA LYS A 32 1.30 6.38 -8.33
C LYS A 32 0.99 5.08 -7.59
N ALA A 33 1.74 4.01 -7.85
CA ALA A 33 1.58 2.73 -7.15
C ALA A 33 1.87 2.88 -5.64
N TRP A 34 2.92 3.60 -5.28
CA TRP A 34 3.20 3.94 -3.89
C TRP A 34 2.06 4.76 -3.25
N ALA A 35 1.61 5.82 -3.91
CA ALA A 35 0.50 6.63 -3.42
C ALA A 35 -0.76 5.78 -3.18
N ALA A 36 -1.04 4.84 -4.09
CA ALA A 36 -2.16 3.90 -3.93
C ALA A 36 -2.03 3.04 -2.67
N VAL A 37 -0.87 2.37 -2.50
CA VAL A 37 -0.57 1.52 -1.33
C VAL A 37 -0.59 2.33 -0.03
N LYS A 38 -0.07 3.57 -0.04
CA LYS A 38 -0.08 4.48 1.11
C LYS A 38 -1.50 4.86 1.52
N HIS A 39 -2.36 5.24 0.57
CA HIS A 39 -3.75 5.60 0.89
C HIS A 39 -4.53 4.40 1.46
N ALA A 40 -4.37 3.20 0.88
CA ALA A 40 -4.99 2.00 1.42
C ALA A 40 -4.47 1.69 2.85
N THR A 41 -3.17 1.84 3.08
CA THR A 41 -2.57 1.64 4.41
C THR A 41 -3.11 2.64 5.44
N ILE A 42 -3.25 3.91 5.08
CA ILE A 42 -3.86 4.93 5.97
C ILE A 42 -5.30 4.56 6.31
N ALA A 43 -6.08 4.05 5.33
CA ALA A 43 -7.43 3.57 5.57
C ALA A 43 -7.45 2.45 6.62
N LEU A 44 -6.58 1.45 6.44
CA LEU A 44 -6.42 0.32 7.37
C LEU A 44 -6.02 0.79 8.78
N THR A 45 -4.92 1.53 8.90
CA THR A 45 -4.36 1.88 10.22
C THR A 45 -5.28 2.82 10.97
N THR A 46 -5.92 3.77 10.29
CA THR A 46 -6.87 4.66 10.95
C THR A 46 -8.11 3.87 11.42
N ALA A 47 -8.54 2.84 10.67
CA ALA A 47 -9.69 2.02 11.04
C ALA A 47 -9.44 1.18 12.30
N PHE A 48 -8.30 0.48 12.34
CA PHE A 48 -7.99 -0.54 13.34
C PHE A 48 -7.02 -0.10 14.45
N LEU A 49 -6.21 0.94 14.22
CA LEU A 49 -5.27 1.51 15.19
C LEU A 49 -5.63 2.94 15.62
N LYS A 50 -6.58 3.60 14.97
CA LYS A 50 -6.96 5.01 15.21
C LYS A 50 -5.83 6.02 14.93
N GLU A 51 -4.81 5.59 14.20
CA GLU A 51 -3.67 6.41 13.81
C GLU A 51 -3.34 6.18 12.32
N ALA A 52 -2.99 7.25 11.60
CA ALA A 52 -2.63 7.17 10.18
C ALA A 52 -1.16 6.80 9.94
N ALA A 53 -0.32 6.92 10.98
CA ALA A 53 1.12 6.72 10.92
C ALA A 53 1.63 6.21 12.28
N PRO A 54 2.76 5.51 12.32
CA PRO A 54 3.34 5.03 13.57
C PRO A 54 3.71 6.20 14.51
N PRO A 55 3.62 5.99 15.83
CA PRO A 55 4.20 6.89 16.81
C PRO A 55 5.69 7.10 16.55
N ARG A 56 6.22 8.23 17.04
CA ARG A 56 7.64 8.57 16.86
C ARG A 56 8.55 7.44 17.37
N GLY A 57 9.45 6.96 16.50
CA GLY A 57 10.39 5.89 16.82
C GLY A 57 9.86 4.47 16.60
N ALA A 58 8.56 4.29 16.33
CA ALA A 58 8.01 2.99 16.00
C ALA A 58 8.27 2.63 14.52
N PRO A 59 8.67 1.39 14.21
CA PRO A 59 8.88 0.96 12.83
C PRO A 59 7.56 0.87 12.05
N TRP A 60 7.55 1.39 10.82
CA TRP A 60 6.42 1.26 9.89
C TRP A 60 6.01 -0.21 9.68
N ARG A 61 6.98 -1.12 9.54
CA ARG A 61 6.70 -2.54 9.31
C ARG A 61 5.86 -3.14 10.44
N THR A 62 6.26 -2.90 11.69
CA THR A 62 5.55 -3.37 12.88
C THR A 62 4.16 -2.72 12.99
N PHE A 63 4.07 -1.42 12.71
CA PHE A 63 2.80 -0.69 12.77
C PHE A 63 1.77 -1.22 11.75
N VAL A 64 2.18 -1.41 10.49
CA VAL A 64 1.31 -1.97 9.44
C VAL A 64 0.93 -3.41 9.76
N LYS A 65 1.91 -4.23 10.20
CA LYS A 65 1.65 -5.61 10.64
C LYS A 65 0.57 -5.66 11.74
N ASN A 66 0.71 -4.82 12.77
CA ASN A 66 -0.24 -4.78 13.87
C ASN A 66 -1.65 -4.38 13.41
N ALA A 67 -1.76 -3.47 12.43
CA ALA A 67 -3.05 -3.11 11.85
C ALA A 67 -3.70 -4.29 11.12
N LEU A 68 -2.92 -5.05 10.35
CA LEU A 68 -3.39 -6.24 9.63
C LEU A 68 -3.80 -7.37 10.58
N VAL A 69 -3.04 -7.63 11.65
CA VAL A 69 -3.40 -8.62 12.67
C VAL A 69 -4.70 -8.21 13.37
N LYS A 70 -4.84 -6.94 13.77
CA LYS A 70 -6.10 -6.44 14.35
C LYS A 70 -7.28 -6.48 13.39
N ALA A 71 -7.02 -6.49 12.08
CA ALA A 71 -8.04 -6.66 11.06
C ALA A 71 -8.43 -8.14 10.82
N GLY A 72 -7.80 -9.09 11.52
CA GLY A 72 -8.16 -10.50 11.50
C GLY A 72 -7.23 -11.40 10.67
N LEU A 73 -6.10 -10.88 10.17
CA LEU A 73 -5.08 -11.73 9.54
C LEU A 73 -4.27 -12.48 10.59
N ASN A 74 -3.75 -13.65 10.21
CA ASN A 74 -2.74 -14.31 11.02
C ASN A 74 -1.38 -13.59 10.93
N GLU A 75 -0.48 -13.91 11.86
CA GLU A 75 0.83 -13.27 12.01
C GLU A 75 1.71 -13.36 10.75
N ASP A 76 1.70 -14.50 10.06
CA ASP A 76 2.56 -14.75 8.90
C ASP A 76 2.08 -13.97 7.69
N GLU A 77 0.77 -14.01 7.41
CA GLU A 77 0.14 -13.22 6.35
C GLU A 77 0.34 -11.73 6.59
N ALA A 78 0.09 -11.26 7.82
CA ALA A 78 0.28 -9.87 8.19
C ALA A 78 1.74 -9.42 8.03
N SER A 79 2.69 -10.28 8.41
CA SER A 79 4.13 -10.01 8.25
C SER A 79 4.54 -9.90 6.78
N SER A 80 4.01 -10.77 5.92
CA SER A 80 4.27 -10.75 4.47
C SER A 80 3.76 -9.46 3.84
N TRP A 81 2.53 -9.05 4.15
CA TRP A 81 1.95 -7.82 3.62
C TRP A 81 2.59 -6.55 4.18
N ALA A 82 3.00 -6.56 5.46
CA ALA A 82 3.77 -5.47 6.02
C ALA A 82 5.17 -5.35 5.39
N SER A 83 5.78 -6.47 5.00
CA SER A 83 7.05 -6.47 4.26
C SER A 83 6.86 -5.91 2.85
N TYR A 84 5.81 -6.34 2.14
CA TYR A 84 5.43 -5.77 0.86
C TYR A 84 5.23 -4.25 0.92
N TYR A 85 4.54 -3.73 1.95
CA TYR A 85 4.40 -2.28 2.13
C TYR A 85 5.75 -1.55 2.20
N ILE A 86 6.73 -2.13 2.92
CA ILE A 86 8.08 -1.57 3.02
C ILE A 86 8.80 -1.64 1.68
N ASP A 87 8.68 -2.76 0.96
CA ASP A 87 9.29 -2.91 -0.36
C ASP A 87 8.75 -1.88 -1.35
N VAL A 88 7.44 -1.64 -1.37
CA VAL A 88 6.84 -0.60 -2.21
C VAL A 88 7.37 0.79 -1.85
N ARG A 89 7.41 1.14 -0.55
CA ARG A 89 7.93 2.43 -0.09
C ARG A 89 9.40 2.62 -0.50
N ASP A 90 10.24 1.63 -0.23
CA ASP A 90 11.68 1.81 -0.38
C ASP A 90 12.11 1.64 -1.84
N ARG A 91 11.50 0.70 -2.57
CA ARG A 91 11.89 0.37 -3.95
C ARG A 91 11.16 1.19 -4.99
N LEU A 92 9.85 1.42 -4.85
CA LEU A 92 9.10 2.22 -5.82
C LEU A 92 9.30 3.71 -5.57
N HIS A 93 8.98 4.20 -4.37
CA HIS A 93 9.07 5.62 -4.07
C HIS A 93 10.53 6.08 -3.88
N GLY A 94 11.33 5.32 -3.11
CA GLY A 94 12.75 5.62 -2.90
C GLY A 94 13.62 5.32 -4.11
N GLY A 95 13.75 4.05 -4.48
CA GLY A 95 14.69 3.58 -5.51
C GLY A 95 14.30 3.99 -6.94
N CYS A 96 13.04 3.76 -7.33
CA CYS A 96 12.59 4.02 -8.69
C CYS A 96 12.29 5.50 -8.92
N PHE A 97 11.32 6.07 -8.21
CA PHE A 97 10.89 7.45 -8.46
C PHE A 97 11.97 8.48 -8.11
N TYR A 98 12.47 8.49 -6.87
CA TYR A 98 13.52 9.44 -6.48
C TYR A 98 14.92 9.03 -6.95
N GLY A 99 15.24 7.75 -6.94
CA GLY A 99 16.55 7.23 -7.34
C GLY A 99 16.74 7.09 -8.85
N LEU A 100 15.69 7.33 -9.65
CA LEU A 100 15.70 7.24 -11.12
C LEU A 100 16.26 5.91 -11.64
N THR A 101 16.01 4.82 -10.89
CA THR A 101 16.47 3.48 -11.22
C THR A 101 15.28 2.55 -11.40
N TYR A 102 14.96 2.23 -12.65
CA TYR A 102 13.92 1.26 -12.96
C TYR A 102 14.51 -0.03 -13.54
N GLU A 103 14.10 -1.14 -12.96
CA GLU A 103 14.43 -2.49 -13.39
C GLU A 103 13.12 -3.28 -13.47
N GLU A 104 12.74 -3.67 -14.69
CA GLU A 104 11.43 -4.28 -14.98
C GLU A 104 11.10 -5.46 -14.05
N THR A 105 12.04 -6.40 -13.90
CA THR A 105 11.86 -7.63 -13.11
C THR A 105 11.75 -7.38 -11.61
N GLU A 106 12.24 -6.24 -11.14
CA GLU A 106 12.36 -5.88 -9.73
C GLU A 106 11.21 -4.97 -9.28
N HIS A 107 10.74 -4.09 -10.18
CA HIS A 107 9.78 -3.04 -9.83
C HIS A 107 8.37 -3.31 -10.36
N ARG A 108 8.22 -3.81 -11.60
CA ARG A 108 6.90 -4.08 -12.19
C ARG A 108 6.06 -5.02 -11.32
N PRO A 109 6.60 -6.14 -10.77
CA PRO A 109 5.81 -7.03 -9.93
C PRO A 109 5.27 -6.35 -8.67
N LEU A 110 6.00 -5.36 -8.12
CA LEU A 110 5.54 -4.60 -6.96
C LEU A 110 4.37 -3.68 -7.32
N ILE A 111 4.40 -3.06 -8.50
CA ILE A 111 3.30 -2.22 -9.01
C ILE A 111 2.06 -3.08 -9.28
N GLU A 112 2.22 -4.21 -9.96
CA GLU A 112 1.11 -5.11 -10.29
C GLU A 112 0.45 -5.67 -9.02
N LYS A 113 1.26 -6.08 -8.03
CA LYS A 113 0.79 -6.61 -6.74
C LYS A 113 0.08 -5.57 -5.86
N ALA A 114 0.15 -4.28 -6.18
CA ALA A 114 -0.55 -3.23 -5.42
C ALA A 114 -2.06 -3.45 -5.44
N LYS A 115 -2.60 -4.02 -6.53
CA LYS A 115 -4.01 -4.41 -6.61
C LYS A 115 -4.41 -5.36 -5.49
N ASP A 116 -3.63 -6.42 -5.27
CA ASP A 116 -3.94 -7.46 -4.28
C ASP A 116 -3.92 -6.89 -2.86
N TYR A 117 -2.97 -6.00 -2.57
CA TYR A 117 -2.90 -5.32 -1.28
C TYR A 117 -4.12 -4.41 -1.03
N ILE A 118 -4.55 -3.65 -2.04
CA ILE A 118 -5.75 -2.79 -1.93
C ILE A 118 -7.02 -3.64 -1.82
N ASP A 119 -7.15 -4.71 -2.63
CA ASP A 119 -8.26 -5.66 -2.58
C ASP A 119 -8.41 -6.27 -1.17
N LEU A 120 -7.29 -6.70 -0.59
CA LEU A 120 -7.23 -7.22 0.77
C LEU A 120 -7.73 -6.19 1.78
N ILE A 121 -7.18 -4.97 1.78
CA ILE A 121 -7.56 -3.94 2.74
C ILE A 121 -9.04 -3.57 2.60
N GLU A 122 -9.53 -3.45 1.36
CA GLU A 122 -10.95 -3.17 1.11
C GLU A 122 -11.85 -4.28 1.68
N LYS A 123 -11.46 -5.55 1.51
CA LYS A 123 -12.17 -6.70 2.12
C LYS A 123 -12.21 -6.59 3.64
N LEU A 124 -11.07 -6.32 4.28
CA LEU A 124 -10.98 -6.20 5.74
C LEU A 124 -11.83 -5.04 6.28
N LEU A 125 -11.85 -3.91 5.58
CA LEU A 125 -12.68 -2.76 5.95
C LEU A 125 -14.19 -3.05 5.80
N LYS A 126 -14.58 -3.83 4.79
CA LYS A 126 -15.98 -4.26 4.60
C LYS A 126 -16.42 -5.21 5.71
N GLN A 127 -15.57 -6.16 6.10
CA GLN A 127 -15.86 -7.09 7.20
C GLN A 127 -16.12 -6.34 8.51
N ARG A 128 -15.29 -5.35 8.83
CA ARG A 128 -15.47 -4.47 9.99
C ARG A 128 -16.80 -3.69 10.01
N GLN A 129 -17.36 -3.37 8.84
CA GLN A 129 -18.64 -2.62 8.75
C GLN A 129 -19.87 -3.53 8.83
N GLY A 130 -19.69 -4.84 8.69
CA GLY A 130 -20.74 -5.85 8.89
C GLY A 130 -20.80 -6.42 10.30
N GLU A 131 -19.92 -5.95 11.20
CA GLU A 131 -19.95 -6.13 12.66
C GLU A 131 -20.56 -4.89 13.33
#